data_AF-A0A163SWG7-F1
#
_entry.id   AF-A0A163SWG7-F1
#
_cell.length_a   1.000
_cell.length_b   1.000
_cell.length_c   1.000
_cell.angle_alpha   90.00
_cell.angle_beta   90.00
_cell.angle_gamma   90.00
#
_symmetry.space_group_name_H-M   'P 1'
#
loop_
_entity.id
_entity.type
_entity.pdbx_description
1 polymer ?
#
loop_
_entity_poly.entity_id
_entity_poly.type
_entity_poly.pdbx_seq_one_letter_code
_entity_poly.pdbx_strand_id
1 'polypeptide(L)'
;MVTDAADSPHDASTGGARPPGQENVPAGPPVEQTAQAFAPRYPRPPVTRDEAEWVWRELSVAAMYASTKPEMVRLAVIVGLTRATGARYSDLLRCTVDSLDLGPTGAQAGEGRVVVQHGKHRTVREHRLEPGVVLVLRRWMDVREDLCSELEGSIPRALLLTVHHTHDNGVTVASGLPITKQGLVLSWRRFVQRTNARYGGVRPPLPTRFEQVRRAWHADSEVLGEPLGAAGA
;
A
#
# COMPACT_ATOMS: atom_id res chain seq x y z
N MET A 1 -40.03 26.44 -53.12
CA MET A 1 -41.39 26.28 -52.58
C MET A 1 -41.33 26.68 -51.11
N VAL A 2 -42.08 27.72 -50.76
CA VAL A 2 -42.48 28.19 -49.40
C VAL A 2 -41.34 28.74 -48.51
N THR A 3 -40.99 30.03 -48.49
CA THR A 3 -41.65 31.28 -47.96
C THR A 3 -41.88 31.29 -46.44
N ASP A 4 -41.14 32.16 -45.72
CA ASP A 4 -41.62 33.36 -44.99
C ASP A 4 -41.97 33.06 -43.52
N ALA A 5 -41.87 33.94 -42.53
CA ALA A 5 -41.36 35.30 -42.33
C ALA A 5 -41.29 35.50 -40.79
N ALA A 6 -40.28 36.18 -40.25
CA ALA A 6 -40.37 37.53 -39.65
C ALA A 6 -41.39 37.73 -38.52
N ASP A 7 -40.96 38.29 -37.38
CA ASP A 7 -41.28 39.68 -37.08
C ASP A 7 -40.27 40.33 -36.09
N SER A 8 -40.03 41.63 -36.28
CA SER A 8 -39.10 42.51 -35.54
C SER A 8 -39.93 43.54 -34.71
N PRO A 9 -39.60 44.85 -34.61
CA PRO A 9 -38.48 45.56 -33.93
C PRO A 9 -38.98 46.68 -32.95
N HIS A 10 -38.05 47.50 -32.44
CA HIS A 10 -38.08 48.94 -32.08
C HIS A 10 -37.38 49.18 -30.72
N ASP A 11 -36.54 50.20 -30.49
CA ASP A 11 -36.35 51.49 -31.17
C ASP A 11 -34.96 52.07 -30.86
N ALA A 12 -34.49 52.95 -31.75
CA ALA A 12 -33.29 53.76 -31.57
C ALA A 12 -33.65 55.22 -31.23
N SER A 13 -32.98 55.81 -30.24
CA SER A 13 -32.60 57.24 -30.27
C SER A 13 -31.67 57.59 -29.11
N THR A 14 -30.44 58.07 -29.33
CA THR A 14 -29.99 59.43 -29.72
C THR A 14 -29.63 60.29 -28.50
N GLY A 15 -28.34 60.60 -28.37
CA GLY A 15 -27.84 61.92 -27.97
C GLY A 15 -27.75 62.24 -26.48
N GLY A 16 -26.60 62.76 -26.05
CA GLY A 16 -26.54 63.59 -24.84
C GLY A 16 -25.23 63.57 -24.08
N ALA A 17 -24.30 64.44 -24.52
CA ALA A 17 -23.43 65.30 -23.70
C ALA A 17 -22.84 64.79 -22.36
N ARG A 18 -21.50 64.86 -22.30
CA ARG A 18 -20.69 64.92 -21.07
C ARG A 18 -20.92 66.27 -20.36
N PRO A 19 -20.89 66.30 -19.01
CA PRO A 19 -20.06 67.30 -18.34
C PRO A 19 -19.20 66.72 -17.21
N PRO A 20 -18.16 67.47 -16.77
CA PRO A 20 -17.21 67.05 -15.74
C PRO A 20 -17.70 67.46 -14.34
N GLY A 21 -17.28 66.70 -13.32
CA GLY A 21 -17.54 67.09 -11.93
C GLY A 21 -17.14 65.99 -10.97
N GLN A 22 -16.09 66.26 -10.19
CA GLN A 22 -15.69 65.48 -9.02
C GLN A 22 -16.79 65.50 -7.96
N GLU A 23 -17.07 64.36 -7.32
CA GLU A 23 -17.30 64.32 -5.87
C GLU A 23 -17.29 62.88 -5.30
N ASN A 24 -16.27 62.65 -4.47
CA ASN A 24 -16.23 61.79 -3.27
C ASN A 24 -16.96 60.43 -3.26
N VAL A 25 -16.19 59.36 -3.51
CA VAL A 25 -16.55 57.98 -3.11
C VAL A 25 -15.97 57.69 -1.72
N PRO A 26 -16.76 57.30 -0.71
CA PRO A 26 -16.24 56.81 0.55
C PRO A 26 -15.62 55.41 0.37
N ALA A 27 -14.45 55.21 0.95
CA ALA A 27 -13.72 53.94 0.93
C ALA A 27 -14.58 52.77 1.41
N GLY A 28 -14.90 51.84 0.51
CA GLY A 28 -15.43 50.52 0.86
C GLY A 28 -14.34 49.66 1.53
N PRO A 29 -14.73 48.69 2.38
CA PRO A 29 -13.78 47.90 3.15
C PRO A 29 -12.92 47.02 2.24
N PRO A 30 -11.68 46.69 2.64
CA PRO A 30 -10.79 45.89 1.83
C PRO A 30 -11.39 44.49 1.61
N VAL A 31 -11.28 44.02 0.38
CA VAL A 31 -11.59 42.65 -0.02
C VAL A 31 -10.67 41.73 0.79
N GLU A 32 -11.20 41.15 1.87
CA GLU A 32 -10.55 40.03 2.55
C GLU A 32 -10.48 38.88 1.55
N GLN A 33 -9.33 38.78 0.89
CA GLN A 33 -8.88 37.52 0.30
C GLN A 33 -9.01 36.47 1.38
N THR A 34 -10.09 35.70 1.29
CA THR A 34 -10.29 34.53 2.12
C THR A 34 -9.19 33.57 1.71
N ALA A 35 -8.04 33.68 2.37
CA ALA A 35 -7.03 32.65 2.41
C ALA A 35 -7.80 31.40 2.82
N GLN A 36 -8.09 30.53 1.85
CA GLN A 36 -8.48 29.16 2.13
C GLN A 36 -7.35 28.60 2.98
N ALA A 37 -7.56 28.64 4.29
CA ALA A 37 -6.69 28.03 5.24
C ALA A 37 -6.51 26.59 4.75
N PHE A 38 -5.27 26.25 4.37
CA PHE A 38 -4.87 24.88 4.24
C PHE A 38 -5.18 24.25 5.60
N ALA A 39 -6.35 23.60 5.70
CA ALA A 39 -6.70 22.85 6.88
C ALA A 39 -5.51 21.94 7.16
N PRO A 40 -4.84 22.06 8.32
CA PRO A 40 -3.73 21.20 8.63
C PRO A 40 -4.28 19.78 8.53
N ARG A 41 -3.78 19.01 7.56
CA ARG A 41 -4.06 17.58 7.48
C ARG A 41 -3.55 17.03 8.80
N TYR A 42 -4.46 16.89 9.77
CA TYR A 42 -4.18 16.32 11.07
C TYR A 42 -3.35 15.07 10.82
N PRO A 43 -2.15 14.95 11.40
CA PRO A 43 -1.40 13.71 11.26
C PRO A 43 -2.36 12.61 11.73
N ARG A 44 -2.64 11.61 10.88
CA ARG A 44 -3.31 10.41 11.37
C ARG A 44 -2.53 9.96 12.60
N PRO A 45 -3.21 9.55 13.68
CA PRO A 45 -2.53 8.93 14.81
C PRO A 45 -1.55 7.87 14.27
N PRO A 46 -0.31 7.84 14.76
CA PRO A 46 0.62 6.79 14.38
C PRO A 46 -0.06 5.45 14.69
N VAL A 47 0.02 4.51 13.75
CA VAL A 47 -0.38 3.13 14.05
C VAL A 47 0.47 2.70 15.24
N THR A 48 -0.19 2.28 16.30
CA THR A 48 0.49 1.79 17.49
C THR A 48 1.11 0.42 17.20
N ARG A 49 2.16 0.07 17.94
CA ARG A 49 2.77 -1.26 17.82
C ARG A 49 1.75 -2.37 18.09
N ASP A 50 0.83 -2.17 19.04
CA ASP A 50 -0.22 -3.13 19.36
C ASP A 50 -1.23 -3.32 18.21
N GLU A 51 -1.59 -2.26 17.51
CA GLU A 51 -2.42 -2.35 16.30
C GLU A 51 -1.70 -3.10 15.18
N ALA A 52 -0.39 -2.86 15.00
CA ALA A 52 0.40 -3.58 14.02
C ALA A 52 0.55 -5.07 14.37
N GLU A 53 0.81 -5.40 15.63
CA GLU A 53 0.83 -6.79 16.11
C GLU A 53 -0.53 -7.48 15.96
N TRP A 54 -1.63 -6.76 16.19
CA TRP A 54 -2.96 -7.31 15.91
C TRP A 54 -3.16 -7.64 14.43
N VAL A 55 -2.74 -6.75 13.51
CA VAL A 55 -2.78 -7.04 12.06
C VAL A 55 -2.01 -8.32 11.73
N TRP A 56 -0.83 -8.50 12.33
CA TRP A 56 -0.06 -9.73 12.14
C TRP A 56 -0.81 -10.96 12.64
N ARG A 57 -1.31 -10.95 13.89
CA ARG A 57 -2.05 -12.08 14.47
C ARG A 57 -3.27 -12.47 13.65
N GLU A 58 -4.07 -11.50 13.20
CA GLU A 58 -5.24 -11.76 12.36
C GLU A 58 -4.84 -12.45 11.05
N LEU A 59 -3.80 -11.94 10.38
CA LEU A 59 -3.36 -12.47 9.09
C LEU A 59 -2.67 -13.82 9.22
N SER A 60 -1.83 -14.00 10.24
CA SER A 60 -1.08 -15.25 10.46
C SER A 60 -2.03 -16.40 10.76
N VAL A 61 -3.04 -16.17 11.62
CA VAL A 61 -4.07 -17.17 11.92
C VAL A 61 -4.95 -17.42 10.69
N ALA A 62 -5.41 -16.36 10.03
CA ALA A 62 -6.23 -16.51 8.84
C ALA A 62 -5.52 -17.33 7.75
N ALA A 63 -4.23 -17.11 7.53
CA ALA A 63 -3.46 -17.82 6.50
C ALA A 63 -3.43 -19.35 6.68
N MET A 64 -3.65 -19.86 7.90
CA MET A 64 -3.58 -21.29 8.20
C MET A 64 -4.88 -22.05 7.92
N TYR A 65 -6.02 -21.37 7.73
CA TYR A 65 -7.25 -22.07 7.36
C TYR A 65 -7.16 -22.60 5.92
N ALA A 66 -7.59 -23.84 5.72
CA ALA A 66 -7.59 -24.49 4.41
C ALA A 66 -8.42 -23.71 3.36
N SER A 67 -9.49 -23.04 3.79
CA SER A 67 -10.37 -22.24 2.93
C SER A 67 -9.84 -20.84 2.62
N THR A 68 -8.67 -20.46 3.17
CA THR A 68 -8.14 -19.11 2.97
C THR A 68 -7.64 -18.92 1.55
N LYS A 69 -8.12 -17.83 0.94
CA LYS A 69 -7.79 -17.49 -0.44
C LYS A 69 -6.28 -17.19 -0.60
N PRO A 70 -5.65 -17.57 -1.73
CA PRO A 70 -4.23 -17.32 -1.99
C PRO A 70 -3.77 -15.87 -1.79
N GLU A 71 -4.59 -14.88 -2.14
CA GLU A 71 -4.25 -13.46 -1.95
C GLU A 71 -4.08 -13.06 -0.48
N MET A 72 -4.77 -13.76 0.43
CA MET A 72 -4.66 -13.53 1.87
C MET A 72 -3.42 -14.20 2.46
N VAL A 73 -3.08 -15.40 1.99
CA VAL A 73 -1.83 -16.07 2.37
C VAL A 73 -0.63 -15.22 1.93
N ARG A 74 -0.63 -14.74 0.68
CA ARG A 74 0.40 -13.81 0.18
C ARG A 74 0.51 -12.56 1.04
N LEU A 75 -0.63 -11.96 1.42
CA LEU A 75 -0.64 -10.77 2.27
C LEU A 75 -0.05 -11.06 3.65
N ALA A 76 -0.35 -12.21 4.24
CA ALA A 76 0.25 -12.64 5.50
C ALA A 76 1.78 -12.77 5.38
N VAL A 77 2.30 -13.34 4.29
CA VAL A 77 3.75 -13.38 4.02
C VAL A 77 4.35 -11.97 3.98
N ILE A 78 3.74 -11.05 3.23
CA ILE A 78 4.21 -9.67 3.12
C ILE A 78 4.28 -9.00 4.49
N VAL A 79 3.24 -9.17 5.30
CA VAL A 79 3.16 -8.62 6.65
C VAL A 79 4.19 -9.26 7.57
N GLY A 80 4.31 -10.58 7.59
CA GLY A 80 5.28 -11.31 8.42
C GLY A 80 6.73 -10.97 8.08
N LEU A 81 7.08 -10.94 6.80
CA LEU A 81 8.42 -10.52 6.36
C LEU A 81 8.70 -9.04 6.69
N THR A 82 7.72 -8.16 6.51
CA THR A 82 7.89 -6.74 6.86
C THR A 82 8.09 -6.57 8.37
N ARG A 83 7.30 -7.29 9.19
CA ARG A 83 7.44 -7.29 10.64
C ARG A 83 8.84 -7.73 11.05
N ALA A 84 9.31 -8.87 10.52
CA ALA A 84 10.61 -9.44 10.85
C ALA A 84 11.80 -8.59 10.36
N THR A 85 11.69 -7.93 9.22
CA THR A 85 12.86 -7.35 8.52
C THR A 85 12.86 -5.83 8.39
N GLY A 86 11.70 -5.18 8.58
CA GLY A 86 11.51 -3.76 8.31
C GLY A 86 11.53 -3.39 6.82
N ALA A 87 11.58 -4.37 5.92
CA ALA A 87 11.68 -4.19 4.49
C ALA A 87 10.48 -3.45 3.88
N ARG A 88 10.73 -2.63 2.85
CA ARG A 88 9.67 -2.00 2.06
C ARG A 88 9.18 -2.97 0.99
N TYR A 89 8.02 -2.68 0.39
CA TYR A 89 7.51 -3.44 -0.76
C TYR A 89 8.54 -3.58 -1.89
N SER A 90 9.29 -2.53 -2.22
CA SER A 90 10.34 -2.59 -3.25
C SER A 90 11.46 -3.58 -2.92
N ASP A 91 11.70 -3.82 -1.64
CA ASP A 91 12.78 -4.67 -1.15
C ASP A 91 12.29 -6.13 -1.16
N LEU A 92 11.05 -6.36 -0.68
CA LEU A 92 10.40 -7.67 -0.73
C LEU A 92 10.19 -8.20 -2.15
N LEU A 93 9.92 -7.33 -3.12
CA LEU A 93 9.79 -7.71 -4.53
C LEU A 93 11.08 -8.25 -5.16
N ARG A 94 12.23 -8.03 -4.51
CA ARG A 94 13.51 -8.59 -4.95
C ARG A 94 13.79 -9.97 -4.34
N CYS A 95 13.02 -10.38 -3.35
CA CYS A 95 13.20 -11.68 -2.71
C CYS A 95 12.81 -12.79 -3.69
N THR A 96 13.67 -13.79 -3.78
CA THR A 96 13.42 -15.04 -4.51
C THR A 96 13.22 -16.18 -3.53
N VAL A 97 12.84 -17.35 -4.02
CA VAL A 97 12.78 -18.57 -3.18
C VAL A 97 14.14 -18.87 -2.53
N ASP A 98 15.25 -18.66 -3.24
CA ASP A 98 16.62 -18.81 -2.72
C ASP A 98 17.01 -17.76 -1.67
N SER A 99 16.19 -16.74 -1.45
CA SER A 99 16.41 -15.78 -0.36
C SER A 99 16.01 -16.37 0.99
N LEU A 100 15.33 -17.53 1.02
CA LEU A 100 14.79 -18.15 2.21
C LEU A 100 15.58 -19.39 2.62
N ASP A 101 15.84 -19.49 3.91
CA ASP A 101 16.16 -20.75 4.58
C ASP A 101 15.09 -20.97 5.65
N LEU A 102 14.17 -21.91 5.41
CA LEU A 102 13.05 -22.18 6.32
C LEU A 102 13.36 -23.27 7.36
N GLY A 103 14.61 -23.75 7.40
CA GLY A 103 15.04 -24.83 8.27
C GLY A 103 14.33 -26.17 8.00
N PRO A 104 14.55 -27.19 8.87
CA PRO A 104 13.97 -28.51 8.71
C PRO A 104 12.44 -28.51 8.90
N THR A 105 11.76 -29.45 8.24
CA THR A 105 10.31 -29.67 8.38
C THR A 105 9.99 -30.60 9.56
N GLY A 106 8.84 -30.43 10.21
CA GLY A 106 8.33 -31.35 11.24
C GLY A 106 8.50 -30.85 12.68
N ALA A 107 8.64 -31.77 13.64
CA ALA A 107 8.73 -31.44 15.07
C ALA A 107 9.95 -30.59 15.46
N GLN A 108 10.92 -30.47 14.56
CA GLN A 108 12.11 -29.62 14.69
C GLN A 108 11.99 -28.30 13.92
N ALA A 109 10.80 -27.98 13.39
CA ALA A 109 10.54 -26.72 12.71
C ALA A 109 10.65 -25.58 13.73
N GLY A 110 11.79 -24.89 13.67
CA GLY A 110 12.10 -23.75 14.50
C GLY A 110 12.09 -22.47 13.66
N GLU A 111 13.17 -21.72 13.83
CA GLU A 111 13.35 -20.43 13.19
C GLU A 111 13.94 -20.59 11.80
N GLY A 112 13.65 -19.60 10.95
CA GLY A 112 14.19 -19.51 9.61
C GLY A 112 15.08 -18.29 9.46
N ARG A 113 15.55 -18.08 8.24
CA ARG A 113 16.31 -16.91 7.82
C ARG A 113 15.80 -16.40 6.48
N VAL A 114 15.93 -15.10 6.26
CA VAL A 114 15.72 -14.47 4.97
C VAL A 114 16.80 -13.45 4.67
N VAL A 115 17.31 -13.47 3.44
CA VAL A 115 18.22 -12.45 2.93
C VAL A 115 17.43 -11.39 2.16
N VAL A 116 17.56 -10.13 2.56
CA VAL A 116 16.83 -9.00 1.95
C VAL A 116 17.80 -7.93 1.48
N GLN A 117 17.56 -7.39 0.28
CA GLN A 117 18.27 -6.22 -0.26
C GLN A 117 17.50 -4.94 0.06
N HIS A 118 18.03 -4.14 0.98
CA HIS A 118 17.35 -2.94 1.50
C HIS A 118 17.67 -1.67 0.71
N GLY A 119 16.63 -0.91 0.39
CA GLY A 119 16.74 0.47 -0.09
C GLY A 119 17.39 0.62 -1.47
N LYS A 120 17.72 1.88 -1.82
CA LYS A 120 18.25 2.24 -3.14
C LYS A 120 19.59 1.54 -3.44
N HIS A 121 20.45 1.44 -2.43
CA HIS A 121 21.80 0.88 -2.53
C HIS A 121 21.84 -0.64 -2.40
N ARG A 122 20.68 -1.29 -2.22
CA ARG A 122 20.54 -2.76 -2.15
C ARG A 122 21.44 -3.38 -1.07
N THR A 123 21.52 -2.75 0.09
CA THR A 123 22.30 -3.27 1.22
C THR A 123 21.76 -4.64 1.62
N VAL A 124 22.57 -5.67 1.44
CA VAL A 124 22.20 -7.06 1.75
C VAL A 124 22.24 -7.24 3.26
N ARG A 125 21.15 -7.78 3.83
CA ARG A 125 21.06 -8.14 5.24
C ARG A 125 20.33 -9.46 5.40
N GLU A 126 20.84 -10.31 6.27
CA GLU A 126 20.16 -11.51 6.72
C GLU A 126 19.33 -11.20 7.97
N HIS A 127 18.12 -11.76 8.04
CA HIS A 127 17.18 -11.59 9.14
C HIS A 127 16.69 -12.94 9.65
N ARG A 128 16.57 -13.07 10.96
CA ARG A 128 15.96 -14.24 11.61
C ARG A 128 14.44 -14.18 11.46
N LEU A 129 13.82 -15.33 11.22
CA LEU A 129 12.38 -15.49 11.10
C LEU A 129 11.84 -16.29 12.27
N GLU A 130 10.88 -15.72 12.99
CA GLU A 130 10.15 -16.40 14.06
C GLU A 130 9.33 -17.58 13.49
N PRO A 131 9.06 -18.63 14.29
CA PRO A 131 8.36 -19.83 13.82
C PRO A 131 7.00 -19.55 13.14
N GLY A 132 6.24 -18.57 13.64
CA GLY A 132 4.97 -18.17 13.03
C GLY A 132 5.12 -17.62 11.61
N VAL A 133 6.20 -16.89 11.32
CA VAL A 133 6.49 -16.40 9.97
C VAL A 133 6.93 -17.56 9.06
N VAL A 134 7.72 -18.49 9.58
CA VAL A 134 8.14 -19.70 8.87
C VAL A 134 6.93 -20.55 8.46
N LEU A 135 5.96 -20.74 9.35
CA LEU A 135 4.72 -21.48 9.03
C LEU A 135 3.92 -20.82 7.90
N VAL A 136 3.74 -19.50 7.96
CA VAL A 136 3.07 -18.75 6.88
C VAL A 136 3.84 -18.84 5.56
N LEU A 137 5.17 -18.79 5.59
CA LEU A 137 6.00 -18.95 4.40
C LEU A 137 5.91 -20.34 3.80
N ARG A 138 5.91 -21.41 4.61
CA ARG A 138 5.71 -22.78 4.13
C ARG A 138 4.36 -22.93 3.44
N ARG A 139 3.29 -22.45 4.09
CA ARG A 139 1.95 -22.43 3.48
C ARG A 139 1.92 -21.66 2.16
N TRP A 140 2.68 -20.57 2.07
CA TRP A 140 2.81 -19.83 0.82
C TRP A 140 3.60 -20.59 -0.24
N MET A 141 4.61 -21.37 0.13
CA MET A 141 5.35 -22.20 -0.83
C MET A 141 4.45 -23.26 -1.47
N ASP A 142 3.53 -23.88 -0.70
CA ASP A 142 2.52 -24.80 -1.25
C ASP A 142 1.61 -24.08 -2.25
N VAL A 143 1.06 -22.92 -1.86
CA VAL A 143 0.21 -22.10 -2.75
C VAL A 143 0.98 -21.65 -4.00
N ARG A 144 2.28 -21.36 -3.86
CA ARG A 144 3.16 -20.95 -4.96
C ARG A 144 3.38 -22.11 -5.93
N GLU A 145 3.55 -23.33 -5.43
CA GLU A 145 3.66 -24.53 -6.26
C GLU A 145 2.39 -24.72 -7.10
N ASP A 146 1.20 -24.64 -6.49
CA ASP A 146 -0.08 -24.72 -7.19
C ASP A 146 -0.19 -23.65 -8.29
N LEU A 147 0.13 -22.38 -7.98
CA LEU A 147 0.08 -21.27 -8.94
C LEU A 147 1.05 -21.44 -10.11
N CYS A 148 2.18 -22.11 -9.89
CA CYS A 148 3.18 -22.34 -10.93
C CYS A 148 2.92 -23.62 -11.74
N SER A 149 2.08 -24.53 -11.26
CA SER A 149 1.80 -25.82 -11.92
C SER A 149 1.16 -25.66 -13.30
N GLU A 150 0.41 -24.58 -13.51
CA GLU A 150 -0.29 -24.27 -14.77
C GLU A 150 0.55 -23.43 -15.75
N LEU A 151 1.76 -23.03 -15.37
CA LEU A 151 2.61 -22.19 -16.20
C LEU A 151 3.41 -23.02 -17.21
N GLU A 152 3.34 -22.62 -18.48
CA GLU A 152 4.26 -23.11 -19.50
C GLU A 152 5.64 -22.47 -19.34
N GLY A 153 6.71 -23.28 -19.43
CA GLY A 153 8.09 -22.81 -19.38
C GLY A 153 8.73 -22.86 -17.99
N SER A 154 9.64 -21.92 -17.71
CA SER A 154 10.41 -21.92 -16.46
C SER A 154 9.62 -21.37 -15.29
N ILE A 155 9.63 -22.09 -14.16
CA ILE A 155 9.00 -21.67 -12.91
C ILE A 155 9.63 -20.34 -12.42
N PRO A 156 8.82 -19.27 -12.20
CA PRO A 156 9.34 -17.99 -11.74
C PRO A 156 10.00 -18.09 -10.37
N ARG A 157 11.26 -17.64 -10.26
CA ARG A 157 12.01 -17.66 -8.97
C ARG A 157 11.56 -16.61 -7.96
N ALA A 158 10.79 -15.61 -8.38
CA ALA A 158 10.27 -14.57 -7.49
C ALA A 158 9.46 -15.20 -6.34
N LEU A 159 9.64 -14.69 -5.12
CA LEU A 159 8.92 -15.19 -3.96
C LEU A 159 7.43 -14.81 -4.02
N LEU A 160 7.13 -13.59 -4.45
CA LEU A 160 5.77 -13.05 -4.47
C LEU A 160 5.22 -13.07 -5.90
N LEU A 161 4.12 -13.78 -6.10
CA LEU A 161 3.48 -13.98 -7.40
C LEU A 161 2.08 -13.36 -7.45
N THR A 162 1.58 -13.13 -8.66
CA THR A 162 0.16 -12.86 -8.94
C THR A 162 -0.66 -14.11 -8.62
N VAL A 163 -1.88 -13.91 -8.09
CA VAL A 163 -2.76 -14.99 -7.62
C VAL A 163 -4.05 -15.10 -8.46
N HIS A 164 -4.25 -14.13 -9.35
CA HIS A 164 -5.34 -14.10 -10.30
C HIS A 164 -4.76 -13.70 -11.64
N HIS A 165 -5.41 -14.14 -12.72
CA HIS A 165 -5.19 -13.54 -14.02
C HIS A 165 -5.47 -12.04 -13.95
N THR A 166 -4.60 -11.25 -14.56
CA THR A 166 -4.73 -9.79 -14.65
C THR A 166 -4.81 -9.38 -16.10
N HIS A 167 -5.31 -8.18 -16.37
CA HIS A 167 -5.29 -7.60 -17.71
C HIS A 167 -4.26 -6.48 -17.73
N ASP A 168 -3.29 -6.56 -18.64
CA ASP A 168 -2.31 -5.52 -18.89
C ASP A 168 -2.38 -5.15 -20.38
N ASN A 169 -2.69 -3.88 -20.68
CA ASN A 169 -2.87 -3.37 -22.04
C ASN A 169 -3.77 -4.23 -22.96
N GLY A 170 -4.85 -4.78 -22.40
CA GLY A 170 -5.80 -5.63 -23.13
C GLY A 170 -5.38 -7.10 -23.27
N VAL A 171 -4.21 -7.48 -22.75
CA VAL A 171 -3.71 -8.86 -22.74
C VAL A 171 -3.95 -9.49 -21.37
N THR A 172 -4.50 -10.69 -21.36
CA THR A 172 -4.62 -11.49 -20.13
C THR A 172 -3.24 -12.03 -19.75
N VAL A 173 -2.77 -11.60 -18.59
CA VAL A 173 -1.54 -12.03 -17.94
C VAL A 173 -1.88 -13.11 -16.92
N ALA A 174 -1.21 -14.26 -17.02
CA ALA A 174 -1.45 -15.40 -16.15
C ALA A 174 -1.20 -15.12 -14.65
N SER A 175 -1.90 -15.85 -13.78
CA SER A 175 -1.49 -16.00 -12.38
C SER A 175 -0.16 -16.74 -12.29
N GLY A 176 0.53 -16.67 -11.14
CA GLY A 176 1.82 -17.31 -10.94
C GLY A 176 3.02 -16.53 -11.50
N LEU A 177 2.81 -15.37 -12.14
CA LEU A 177 3.89 -14.49 -12.57
C LEU A 177 4.33 -13.53 -11.46
N PRO A 178 5.55 -12.96 -11.48
CA PRO A 178 6.01 -12.05 -10.44
C PRO A 178 5.04 -10.86 -10.24
N ILE A 179 4.66 -10.59 -8.98
CA ILE A 179 3.76 -9.48 -8.67
C ILE A 179 4.44 -8.12 -8.77
N THR A 180 3.69 -7.09 -9.14
CA THR A 180 4.18 -5.71 -9.17
C THR A 180 3.97 -4.99 -7.83
N LYS A 181 4.68 -3.87 -7.63
CA LYS A 181 4.47 -2.98 -6.47
C LYS A 181 3.02 -2.52 -6.35
N GLN A 182 2.37 -2.22 -7.48
CA GLN A 182 0.96 -1.82 -7.47
C GLN A 182 0.05 -2.95 -7.00
N GLY A 183 0.32 -4.19 -7.39
CA GLY A 183 -0.39 -5.37 -6.90
C GLY A 183 -0.31 -5.52 -5.38
N LEU A 184 0.86 -5.23 -4.78
CA LEU A 184 1.03 -5.24 -3.31
C LEU A 184 0.20 -4.15 -2.63
N VAL A 185 0.26 -2.92 -3.16
CA VAL A 185 -0.52 -1.78 -2.65
C VAL A 185 -2.02 -2.06 -2.70
N LEU A 186 -2.52 -2.61 -3.81
CA LEU A 186 -3.94 -2.96 -3.96
C LEU A 186 -4.35 -4.09 -3.01
N SER A 187 -3.47 -5.09 -2.81
CA SER A 187 -3.73 -6.19 -1.86
C SER A 187 -3.95 -5.65 -0.45
N TRP A 188 -3.08 -4.74 0.02
CA TRP A 188 -3.25 -4.08 1.32
C TRP A 188 -4.52 -3.23 1.40
N ARG A 189 -4.80 -2.41 0.37
CA ARG A 189 -6.01 -1.56 0.37
C ARG A 189 -7.29 -2.38 0.47
N ARG A 190 -7.40 -3.49 -0.26
CA ARG A 190 -8.57 -4.38 -0.22
C ARG A 190 -8.73 -5.05 1.15
N PHE A 191 -7.62 -5.42 1.80
CA PHE A 191 -7.64 -5.91 3.17
C PHE A 191 -8.16 -4.84 4.13
N VAL A 192 -7.55 -3.65 4.12
CA VAL A 192 -7.95 -2.54 4.99
C VAL A 192 -9.42 -2.16 4.83
N GLN A 193 -9.92 -2.10 3.59
CA GLN A 193 -11.33 -1.81 3.33
C GLN A 193 -12.26 -2.83 3.99
N ARG A 194 -12.00 -4.13 3.78
CA ARG A 194 -12.81 -5.20 4.39
C ARG A 194 -12.69 -5.22 5.92
N THR A 195 -11.47 -5.07 6.44
CA THR A 195 -11.19 -5.09 7.87
C THR A 195 -11.84 -3.91 8.58
N ASN A 196 -11.72 -2.69 8.04
CA ASN A 196 -12.34 -1.50 8.62
C ASN A 196 -13.87 -1.58 8.56
N ALA A 197 -14.44 -2.15 7.50
CA ALA A 197 -15.89 -2.39 7.44
C ALA A 197 -16.35 -3.40 8.50
N ARG A 198 -15.57 -4.47 8.72
CA ARG A 198 -15.87 -5.51 9.72
C ARG A 198 -15.78 -5.03 11.17
N TYR A 199 -14.76 -4.22 11.48
CA TYR A 199 -14.45 -3.76 12.84
C TYR A 199 -14.83 -2.29 13.09
N GLY A 200 -15.68 -1.72 12.23
CA GLY A 200 -16.16 -0.35 12.37
C GLY A 200 -16.82 -0.12 13.72
N GLY A 201 -16.41 0.93 14.42
CA GLY A 201 -16.91 1.26 15.77
C GLY A 201 -16.30 0.43 16.91
N VAL A 202 -15.55 -0.64 16.62
CA VAL A 202 -14.87 -1.46 17.62
C VAL A 202 -13.38 -1.11 17.71
N ARG A 203 -12.76 -0.78 16.57
CA ARG A 203 -11.33 -0.41 16.50
C ARG A 203 -11.12 0.85 15.67
N PRO A 204 -10.03 1.60 15.93
CA PRO A 204 -9.58 2.63 15.01
C PRO A 204 -9.37 2.06 13.60
N PRO A 205 -9.71 2.83 12.54
CA PRO A 205 -9.57 2.35 11.17
C PRO A 205 -8.10 2.22 10.78
N LEU A 206 -7.73 1.06 10.22
CA LEU A 206 -6.40 0.84 9.68
C LEU A 206 -6.07 1.82 8.54
N PRO A 207 -4.78 2.19 8.39
CA PRO A 207 -4.35 3.06 7.31
C PRO A 207 -4.31 2.38 5.95
N THR A 208 -4.67 3.12 4.90
CA THR A 208 -4.54 2.64 3.51
C THR A 208 -3.10 2.57 3.03
N ARG A 209 -2.16 3.21 3.74
CA ARG A 209 -0.72 3.12 3.47
C ARG A 209 -0.08 2.13 4.43
N PHE A 210 0.36 1.00 3.90
CA PHE A 210 1.02 -0.04 4.69
C PHE A 210 2.30 0.43 5.39
N GLU A 211 2.99 1.44 4.81
CA GLU A 211 4.16 2.07 5.41
C GLU A 211 3.91 2.57 6.85
N GLN A 212 2.68 2.96 7.19
CA GLN A 212 2.34 3.39 8.55
C GLN A 212 2.38 2.21 9.54
N VAL A 213 1.98 1.01 9.10
CA VAL A 213 2.08 -0.22 9.90
C VAL A 213 3.53 -0.67 10.01
N ARG A 214 4.30 -0.61 8.91
CA ARG A 214 5.73 -0.92 8.92
C ARG A 214 6.48 -0.10 9.97
N ARG A 215 6.25 1.21 10.00
CA ARG A 215 6.88 2.12 10.95
C ARG A 215 6.51 1.80 12.39
N ALA A 216 5.31 1.31 12.67
CA ALA A 216 4.90 0.95 14.03
C ALA A 216 5.77 -0.16 14.65
N TRP A 217 6.32 -1.08 13.85
CA TRP A 217 7.24 -2.11 14.33
C TRP A 217 8.69 -1.63 14.49
N HIS A 218 9.09 -0.62 13.72
CA HIS A 218 10.49 -0.22 13.56
C HIS A 218 10.75 1.24 13.96
N ALA A 219 9.79 1.91 14.61
CA ALA A 219 9.89 3.31 15.01
C ALA A 219 11.10 3.54 15.93
N ASP A 220 11.38 2.61 16.84
CA ASP A 220 12.49 2.71 17.79
C ASP A 220 13.86 2.60 17.08
N SER A 221 13.94 1.80 16.02
CA SER A 221 15.16 1.59 15.22
C SER A 221 15.49 2.80 14.32
N GLU A 222 14.50 3.58 13.90
CA GLU A 222 14.70 4.79 13.07
C GLU A 222 15.10 6.01 13.92
N VAL A 223 14.75 6.07 15.21
CA VAL A 223 15.12 7.17 16.13
C VAL A 223 16.55 7.02 16.66
N LEU A 224 17.03 5.80 16.85
CA LEU A 224 18.33 5.57 17.49
C LEU A 224 19.53 5.72 16.56
N GLY A 225 19.38 5.69 15.23
CA GLY A 225 20.49 5.95 14.30
C GLY A 225 21.78 5.19 14.61
N GLU A 226 21.71 4.06 15.32
CA GLU A 226 22.90 3.37 15.77
C GLU A 226 23.49 2.58 14.60
N PRO A 227 24.75 2.84 14.23
CA PRO A 227 25.48 1.85 13.45
C PRO A 227 25.54 0.59 14.34
N LEU A 228 25.23 -0.58 13.77
CA LEU A 228 25.64 -1.85 14.37
C LEU A 228 27.17 -1.84 14.43
N GLY A 229 27.67 -1.28 15.54
CA GLY A 229 29.07 -1.24 15.88
C GLY A 229 29.53 -2.65 16.13
N ALA A 230 30.67 -2.97 15.53
CA ALA A 230 31.48 -4.12 15.87
C ALA A 230 31.62 -4.22 17.39
N ALA A 231 31.12 -5.32 17.96
CA ALA A 231 31.63 -5.85 19.21
C ALA A 231 32.40 -7.11 18.85
N GLY A 232 33.67 -6.92 18.52
CA GLY A 232 34.67 -7.96 18.67
C GLY A 232 35.20 -7.93 20.09
N ALA A 233 35.14 -9.07 20.76
CA ALA A 233 36.15 -9.61 21.67
C ALA A 233 35.96 -11.12 21.71
#